data_AF-A0A4S2GG54-F1
#
_entry.id   AF-A0A4S2GG54-F1
#
_cell.length_a   1.000
_cell.length_b   1.000
_cell.length_c   1.000
_cell.angle_alpha   90.00
_cell.angle_beta   90.00
_cell.angle_gamma   90.00
#
_symmetry.space_group_name_H-M   'P 1'
#
loop_
_entity.id
_entity.type
_entity.pdbx_description
1 polymer ?
#
loop_
_entity_poly.entity_id
_entity_poly.type
_entity_poly.pdbx_seq_one_letter_code
_entity_poly.pdbx_strand_id
1 'polypeptide(L)'
;IKEFGIVTPIITRPKEDGNGYEVIAGQRRVRASELAGINTVPAFVLPLDRDRAIITLVDSNLQRENILPSERAFAYKMKSEAMKRQGFRTDLTSSQVGTKLRT
;
A
#
# COMPACT_ATOMS: atom_id res chain seq x y z
N ILE A 1 7.92 -12.17 -15.94
CA ILE A 1 7.16 -13.27 -15.29
C ILE A 1 7.19 -14.55 -16.14
N LYS A 2 6.88 -14.51 -17.44
CA LYS A 2 6.83 -15.71 -18.29
C LYS A 2 8.13 -16.53 -18.35
N GLU A 3 9.29 -15.89 -18.16
CA GLU A 3 10.61 -16.51 -18.34
C GLU A 3 11.34 -16.77 -17.01
N PHE A 4 11.18 -15.88 -16.01
CA PHE A 4 11.87 -15.94 -14.71
C PHE A 4 10.94 -16.04 -13.49
N GLY A 5 9.62 -16.15 -13.70
CA GLY A 5 8.63 -16.11 -12.62
C GLY A 5 8.50 -14.74 -11.94
N ILE A 6 8.03 -14.75 -10.70
CA ILE A 6 7.99 -13.58 -9.81
C ILE A 6 9.22 -13.63 -8.90
N VAL A 7 10.16 -12.71 -9.12
CA VAL A 7 11.39 -12.59 -8.33
C VAL A 7 11.13 -11.88 -6.99
N THR A 8 10.24 -10.87 -7.02
CA THR A 8 9.89 -10.11 -5.81
C THR A 8 8.55 -10.62 -5.26
N PRO A 9 8.50 -11.12 -4.02
CA PRO A 9 7.25 -11.60 -3.41
C PRO A 9 6.22 -10.49 -3.25
N ILE A 10 4.94 -10.84 -3.38
CA ILE A 10 3.81 -9.94 -3.13
C ILE A 10 3.56 -9.82 -1.61
N ILE A 11 2.84 -8.80 -1.18
CA ILE A 11 2.45 -8.66 0.24
C ILE A 11 0.97 -8.97 0.34
N THR A 12 0.60 -9.91 1.20
CA THR A 12 -0.77 -10.31 1.48
C THR A 12 -1.07 -10.21 2.97
N ARG A 13 -2.36 -10.15 3.30
CA ARG A 13 -2.86 -10.38 4.66
C ARG A 13 -3.92 -11.47 4.65
N PRO A 14 -4.13 -12.19 5.76
CA PRO A 14 -5.32 -13.01 5.92
C PRO A 14 -6.58 -12.14 5.87
N LYS A 15 -7.65 -12.65 5.24
CA LYS A 15 -8.97 -12.02 5.33
C LYS A 15 -9.54 -12.17 6.74
N GLU A 16 -10.34 -11.20 7.18
CA GLU A 16 -11.01 -11.22 8.49
C GLU A 16 -11.95 -12.43 8.62
N ASP A 17 -12.56 -12.87 7.51
CA ASP A 17 -13.41 -14.07 7.44
C ASP A 17 -12.63 -15.40 7.54
N GLY A 18 -11.31 -15.37 7.68
CA GLY A 18 -10.42 -16.54 7.74
C GLY A 18 -10.26 -17.30 6.42
N ASN A 19 -11.09 -17.00 5.42
CA ASN A 19 -11.09 -17.72 4.15
C ASN A 19 -10.32 -16.96 3.06
N GLY A 20 -9.02 -17.25 2.97
CA GLY A 20 -8.13 -16.74 1.93
C GLY A 20 -7.33 -15.49 2.30
N TYR A 21 -6.69 -14.91 1.29
CA TYR A 21 -5.74 -13.81 1.44
C TYR A 21 -6.16 -12.60 0.61
N GLU A 22 -5.91 -11.41 1.16
CA GLU A 22 -6.08 -10.14 0.46
C GLU A 22 -4.70 -9.59 0.08
N VAL A 23 -4.55 -9.19 -1.17
CA VAL A 23 -3.29 -8.63 -1.69
C VAL A 23 -3.20 -7.17 -1.28
N ILE A 24 -2.25 -6.85 -0.41
CA ILE A 24 -1.96 -5.48 0.01
C ILE A 24 -1.12 -4.79 -1.06
N ALA A 25 -0.03 -5.43 -1.50
CA ALA A 25 0.90 -4.85 -2.46
C ALA A 25 1.32 -5.86 -3.53
N GLY A 26 1.51 -5.37 -4.76
CA GLY A 26 1.94 -6.19 -5.89
C GLY A 26 0.83 -6.66 -6.83
N GLN A 27 -0.33 -6.00 -6.86
CA GLN A 27 -1.44 -6.37 -7.77
C GLN A 27 -1.02 -6.48 -9.24
N ARG A 28 -0.09 -5.64 -9.72
CA ARG A 28 0.46 -5.75 -11.09
C ARG A 28 1.17 -7.07 -11.34
N ARG A 29 1.87 -7.62 -10.33
CA ARG A 29 2.55 -8.91 -10.41
C ARG A 29 1.54 -10.06 -10.39
N VAL A 30 0.52 -9.98 -9.54
CA VAL A 30 -0.58 -10.96 -9.50
C VAL A 30 -1.27 -11.05 -10.86
N ARG A 31 -1.67 -9.91 -11.43
CA ARG A 31 -2.30 -9.86 -12.75
C ARG A 31 -1.38 -10.39 -13.85
N ALA A 32 -0.10 -10.06 -13.79
CA ALA A 32 0.86 -10.56 -14.78
C ALA A 32 1.16 -12.07 -14.60
N SER A 33 1.00 -12.64 -13.41
CA SER A 33 1.01 -14.09 -13.17
C SER A 33 -0.24 -14.77 -13.71
N GLU A 34 -1.42 -14.19 -13.52
CA GLU A 34 -2.67 -14.70 -14.12
C GLU A 34 -2.55 -14.76 -15.65
N LEU A 35 -2.05 -13.68 -16.28
CA LEU A 35 -1.81 -13.62 -17.72
C LEU A 35 -0.71 -14.59 -18.19
N ALA A 36 0.21 -14.96 -17.30
CA ALA A 36 1.26 -15.94 -17.58
C ALA A 36 0.83 -17.39 -17.29
N GLY A 37 -0.40 -17.62 -16.79
CA GLY A 37 -0.88 -18.95 -16.41
C GLY A 37 -0.21 -19.53 -15.15
N ILE A 38 0.38 -18.67 -14.31
CA ILE A 38 1.06 -19.09 -13.09
C ILE A 38 0.05 -19.10 -11.93
N ASN A 39 -0.28 -20.30 -11.45
CA ASN A 39 -1.27 -20.51 -10.38
C ASN A 39 -0.76 -20.16 -8.97
N THR A 40 0.55 -20.08 -8.77
CA THR A 40 1.18 -19.86 -7.46
C THR A 40 2.16 -18.71 -7.51
N VAL A 41 2.02 -17.76 -6.59
CA VAL A 41 2.86 -16.56 -6.50
C VAL A 41 3.50 -16.49 -5.12
N PRO A 42 4.82 -16.25 -5.01
CA PRO A 42 5.45 -16.06 -3.70
C PRO A 42 4.87 -14.81 -3.02
N ALA A 43 4.39 -14.99 -1.79
CA ALA A 43 3.72 -13.96 -1.01
C ALA A 43 4.23 -13.93 0.44
N PHE A 44 4.45 -12.73 0.97
CA PHE A 44 4.61 -12.50 2.40
C PHE A 44 3.25 -12.25 3.03
N VAL A 45 2.85 -13.14 3.94
CA VAL A 45 1.65 -12.99 4.74
C VAL A 45 1.99 -12.16 5.97
N LEU A 46 1.54 -10.91 5.99
CA LEU A 46 1.65 -10.05 7.16
C LEU A 46 0.28 -9.95 7.85
N PRO A 47 0.14 -10.38 9.12
CA PRO A 47 -1.08 -10.19 9.92
C PRO A 47 -1.16 -8.73 10.38
N LEU A 48 -1.31 -7.82 9.42
CA LEU A 48 -1.48 -6.39 9.67
C LEU A 48 -2.96 -6.05 9.68
N ASP A 49 -3.32 -5.20 10.64
CA ASP A 49 -4.61 -4.51 10.66
C ASP A 49 -4.81 -3.71 9.36
N ARG A 50 -6.07 -3.51 8.97
CA ARG A 50 -6.45 -2.91 7.68
C ARG A 50 -5.82 -1.54 7.46
N ASP A 51 -5.82 -0.70 8.49
CA ASP A 51 -5.27 0.64 8.38
C ASP A 51 -3.72 0.61 8.32
N ARG A 52 -3.06 -0.33 9.01
CA ARG A 52 -1.60 -0.53 8.87
C ARG A 52 -1.23 -0.99 7.47
N ALA A 53 -2.00 -1.90 6.89
CA ALA A 53 -1.78 -2.38 5.52
C ALA A 53 -1.86 -1.23 4.51
N ILE A 54 -2.82 -0.31 4.68
CA ILE A 54 -2.97 0.89 3.83
C ILE A 54 -1.74 1.80 3.97
N ILE A 55 -1.27 2.04 5.20
CA ILE A 55 -0.10 2.88 5.44
C ILE A 55 1.15 2.28 4.77
N THR A 56 1.39 0.98 4.95
CA THR A 56 2.53 0.28 4.33
C THR A 56 2.45 0.31 2.79
N LEU A 57 1.25 0.15 2.24
CA LEU A 57 1.05 0.26 0.79
C LEU A 57 1.41 1.66 0.29
N VAL A 58 0.91 2.71 0.95
CA VAL A 58 1.21 4.10 0.60
C VAL A 58 2.71 4.36 0.67
N ASP A 59 3.36 3.98 1.76
CA ASP A 59 4.79 4.24 1.97
C ASP A 59 5.65 3.54 0.90
N SER A 60 5.31 2.30 0.53
CA SER A 60 6.00 1.59 -0.56
C SER A 60 5.83 2.22 -1.94
N ASN A 61 4.70 2.89 -2.20
CA ASN A 61 4.48 3.60 -3.47
C ASN A 61 5.14 4.98 -3.46
N LEU A 62 5.17 5.65 -2.31
CA LEU A 62 5.76 6.98 -2.14
C LEU A 62 7.28 6.97 -2.28
N GLN A 63 7.94 5.87 -1.93
CA GLN A 63 9.37 5.66 -2.14
C GLN A 63 9.77 5.49 -3.62
N ARG A 64 8.83 5.53 -4.58
CA ARG A 64 9.19 5.56 -6.01
C ARG A 64 9.70 6.94 -6.42
N GLU A 65 10.82 6.95 -7.15
CA GLU A 65 11.46 8.17 -7.66
C GLU A 65 10.57 8.97 -8.63
N ASN A 66 9.62 8.31 -9.32
CA ASN A 66 8.82 8.92 -10.39
C ASN A 66 7.30 8.85 -10.09
N ILE A 67 6.88 9.44 -8.97
CA ILE A 67 5.47 9.56 -8.58
C ILE A 67 4.90 10.91 -9.01
N LEU A 68 3.72 10.91 -9.64
CA LEU A 68 3.08 12.15 -10.06
C LEU A 68 2.63 12.97 -8.83
N PRO A 69 2.64 14.31 -8.89
CA PRO A 69 2.18 15.15 -7.78
C PRO A 69 0.76 14.84 -7.30
N SER A 70 -0.14 14.49 -8.22
CA SER A 70 -1.53 14.11 -7.92
C SER A 70 -1.63 12.76 -7.18
N GLU A 71 -0.86 11.76 -7.61
CA GLU A 71 -0.79 10.45 -6.96
C GLU A 71 -0.21 10.56 -5.56
N ARG A 72 0.83 11.38 -5.40
CA ARG A 72 1.44 11.68 -4.10
C ARG A 72 0.42 12.34 -3.16
N ALA A 73 -0.37 13.30 -3.64
CA ALA A 73 -1.43 13.93 -2.84
C ALA A 73 -2.51 12.92 -2.41
N PHE A 74 -2.94 12.03 -3.33
CA PHE A 74 -3.91 10.99 -3.02
C PHE A 74 -3.39 9.98 -1.99
N ALA A 75 -2.12 9.58 -2.12
CA ALA A 75 -1.46 8.68 -1.19
C ALA A 75 -1.38 9.30 0.23
N TYR A 76 -1.00 10.58 0.34
CA TYR A 76 -1.00 11.30 1.62
C TYR A 76 -2.39 11.39 2.25
N LYS A 77 -3.43 11.65 1.45
CA LYS A 77 -4.81 11.67 1.93
C LYS A 77 -5.21 10.31 2.51
N MET A 78 -4.97 9.24 1.78
CA MET A 78 -5.30 7.87 2.20
C MET A 78 -4.57 7.48 3.50
N LYS A 79 -3.28 7.85 3.62
CA LYS A 79 -2.49 7.66 4.84
C LYS A 79 -3.05 8.46 6.02
N SER A 80 -3.42 9.72 5.81
CA SER A 80 -4.03 10.57 6.86
C SER A 80 -5.35 9.97 7.37
N GLU A 81 -6.20 9.47 6.47
CA GLU A 81 -7.48 8.86 6.84
C GLU A 81 -7.30 7.54 7.60
N ALA A 82 -6.33 6.72 7.21
CA ALA A 82 -5.98 5.48 7.93
C ALA A 82 -5.43 5.79 9.33
N MET A 83 -4.54 6.80 9.46
CA MET A 83 -4.00 7.23 10.77
C MET A 83 -5.08 7.74 11.72
N LYS A 84 -6.07 8.49 11.21
CA LYS A 84 -7.19 9.01 12.01
C LYS A 84 -8.05 7.89 12.58
N ARG A 85 -8.29 6.82 11.81
CA ARG A 85 -9.09 5.65 12.23
C ARG A 85 -8.37 4.81 13.29
N GLN A 86 -7.05 4.71 13.19
CA GLN A 86 -6.25 3.93 14.13
C GLN A 86 -6.01 4.63 15.49
N GLY A 87 -6.53 5.85 15.69
CA GLY A 87 -6.31 6.64 16.91
C GLY A 87 -4.85 7.02 17.12
N PHE A 88 -4.02 6.97 16.07
CA PHE A 88 -2.61 7.34 16.15
C PHE A 88 -2.55 8.83 16.48
N ARG A 89 -1.90 9.20 17.59
CA ARG A 89 -1.86 10.60 18.03
C ARG A 89 -1.35 11.49 16.89
N THR A 90 -2.18 12.46 16.51
CA THR A 90 -1.94 13.40 15.40
C THR A 90 -0.88 14.46 15.72
N ASP A 91 -0.28 14.39 16.91
CA ASP A 91 0.70 15.34 17.45
C ASP A 91 2.11 15.14 16.86
N LEU A 92 2.42 13.96 16.32
CA LEU A 92 3.72 13.64 15.70
C LEU A 92 3.73 13.79 14.18
N THR A 93 2.58 13.96 13.54
CA THR A 93 2.48 14.14 12.08
C THR A 93 2.57 15.63 11.76
N SER A 94 3.72 16.03 11.21
CA SER A 94 4.05 17.40 10.79
C SER A 94 2.84 18.16 10.25
N SER A 95 2.46 19.24 10.95
CA SER A 95 1.44 20.18 10.51
C SER A 95 1.76 20.68 9.10
N GLN A 96 0.75 20.85 8.25
CA GLN A 96 0.92 21.52 6.96
C GLN A 96 1.58 22.89 7.17
N VAL A 97 2.86 22.97 6.84
CA VAL A 97 3.63 24.22 6.84
C VAL A 97 3.14 25.03 5.65
N GLY A 98 2.17 25.89 5.90
CA GLY A 98 1.60 26.77 4.89
C GLY A 98 0.75 27.82 5.58
N THR A 99 1.38 28.87 6.11
CA THR A 99 0.66 30.06 6.54
C THR A 99 -0.05 30.65 5.32
N LYS A 100 -1.38 30.67 5.37
CA LYS A 100 -2.22 31.28 4.35
C LYS A 100 -1.84 32.77 4.26
N LEU A 101 -1.11 33.16 3.22
CA LEU A 101 -0.86 34.56 2.90
C LEU A 101 -2.23 35.22 2.67
N ARG A 102 -2.64 36.09 3.59
CA ARG A 102 -3.74 37.01 3.37
C ARG A 102 -3.16 38.19 2.58
N THR A 103 -3.51 38.26 1.30
CA THR A 103 -3.46 39.51 0.54
C THR A 103 -4.74 40.29 0.80
#